data_AF-A0A6I1JYS2-F1
#
_entry.id   AF-A0A6I1JYS2-F1
#
_cell.length_a   1.000
_cell.length_b   1.000
_cell.length_c   1.000
_cell.angle_alpha   90.00
_cell.angle_beta   90.00
_cell.angle_gamma   90.00
#
_symmetry.space_group_name_H-M   'P 1'
#
loop_
_entity.id
_entity.type
_entity.pdbx_description
1 polymer ?
#
loop_
_entity_poly.entity_id
_entity_poly.type
_entity_poly.pdbx_seq_one_letter_code
_entity_poly.pdbx_strand_id
1 'polypeptide(L)'
;MGRPPFPQKRYEVTEQFRLSQGPLGAVRDLGEFVGQEVAACGLVIEQRIHHQITGEPMKFLTLADRTGIVETELFASTYRSYGLATVRYPVLEIAATVETFENGRGFSLRVHRAGKPRTQ
;
A
#
# COMPACT_ATOMS: atom_id res chain seq x y z
N MET A 1 27.78 34.70 -13.15
CA MET A 1 26.70 34.45 -12.16
C MET A 1 26.10 33.08 -12.46
N GLY A 2 26.67 32.02 -11.88
CA GLY A 2 26.28 30.64 -12.18
C GLY A 2 25.12 30.20 -11.28
N ARG A 3 24.07 29.62 -11.86
CA ARG A 3 22.99 28.98 -11.10
C ARG A 3 23.58 27.83 -10.25
N PRO A 4 23.12 27.61 -9.01
CA PRO A 4 23.55 26.45 -8.24
C PRO A 4 23.06 25.15 -8.91
N PRO A 5 23.81 24.04 -8.79
CA PRO A 5 23.41 22.76 -9.37
C PRO A 5 22.15 22.22 -8.68
N PHE A 6 21.25 21.63 -9.47
CA PHE A 6 20.08 20.91 -8.97
C PHE A 6 20.50 19.74 -8.05
N PRO A 7 19.76 19.45 -6.96
CA PRO A 7 20.10 18.35 -6.07
C PRO A 7 19.86 16.99 -6.77
N GLN A 8 20.93 16.22 -6.95
CA GLN A 8 20.95 14.90 -7.59
C GLN A 8 20.24 13.79 -6.78
N LYS A 9 19.90 14.02 -5.50
CA LYS A 9 19.26 13.03 -4.62
C LYS A 9 17.85 12.57 -5.02
N ARG A 10 17.20 13.23 -5.99
CA ARG A 10 15.82 12.90 -6.38
C ARG A 10 15.71 11.69 -7.32
N TYR A 11 16.82 11.29 -7.95
CA TYR A 11 16.83 10.24 -8.98
C TYR A 11 17.15 8.85 -8.42
N GLU A 12 17.99 8.73 -7.40
CA GLU A 12 18.32 7.42 -6.78
C GLU A 12 17.12 6.75 -6.10
N VAL A 13 16.22 7.53 -5.50
CA VAL A 13 14.96 7.02 -4.93
C VAL A 13 14.09 6.37 -6.01
N THR A 14 14.16 6.86 -7.25
CA THR A 14 13.27 6.43 -8.33
C THR A 14 13.72 5.10 -8.98
N GLU A 15 15.00 4.74 -8.89
CA GLU A 15 15.52 3.48 -9.46
C GLU A 15 15.38 2.28 -8.50
N GLN A 16 15.58 2.46 -7.19
CA GLN A 16 15.20 1.44 -6.19
C GLN A 16 13.68 1.18 -6.20
N PHE A 17 12.89 2.20 -6.58
CA PHE A 17 11.43 2.15 -6.73
C PHE A 17 10.90 1.22 -7.83
N ARG A 18 11.70 0.94 -8.88
CA ARG A 18 11.30 0.04 -9.97
C ARG A 18 11.54 -1.44 -9.61
N LEU A 19 12.44 -1.70 -8.66
CA LEU A 19 12.87 -3.04 -8.25
C LEU A 19 12.16 -3.58 -6.99
N SER A 20 11.55 -2.71 -6.17
CA SER A 20 10.83 -3.11 -4.95
C SER A 20 9.36 -3.52 -5.17
N GLN A 21 8.96 -3.72 -6.43
CA GLN A 21 7.58 -4.03 -6.78
C GLN A 21 7.44 -5.55 -6.76
N GLY A 22 7.03 -6.11 -5.62
CA GLY A 22 6.66 -7.52 -5.52
C GLY A 22 5.65 -7.92 -6.60
N PRO A 23 5.45 -9.24 -6.83
CA PRO A 23 4.55 -9.72 -7.88
C PRO A 23 3.17 -9.07 -7.73
N LEU A 24 2.57 -8.67 -8.86
CA LEU A 24 1.19 -8.20 -8.86
C LEU A 24 0.29 -9.41 -8.65
N GLY A 25 -0.27 -9.53 -7.45
CA GLY A 25 -1.10 -10.67 -7.06
C GLY A 25 -2.58 -10.36 -7.20
N ALA A 26 -3.34 -11.34 -7.70
CA ALA A 26 -4.79 -11.35 -7.54
C ALA A 26 -5.12 -11.62 -6.05
N VAL A 27 -6.16 -10.98 -5.53
CA VAL A 27 -6.53 -11.08 -4.09
C VAL A 27 -6.60 -12.52 -3.59
N ARG A 28 -7.18 -13.43 -4.38
CA ARG A 28 -7.32 -14.84 -4.00
C ARG A 28 -5.99 -15.54 -3.73
N ASP A 29 -4.93 -15.12 -4.42
CA ASP A 29 -3.64 -15.81 -4.41
C ASP A 29 -2.65 -15.15 -3.43
N LEU A 30 -3.00 -13.98 -2.85
CA LEU A 30 -2.12 -13.23 -1.93
C LEU A 30 -1.75 -14.01 -0.66
N GLY A 31 -2.59 -14.96 -0.23
CA GLY A 31 -2.30 -15.82 0.92
C GLY A 31 -1.07 -16.72 0.73
N GLU A 32 -0.62 -16.95 -0.50
CA GLU A 32 0.60 -17.72 -0.81
C GLU A 32 1.87 -16.91 -0.51
N PHE A 33 1.75 -15.60 -0.31
CA PHE A 33 2.87 -14.67 -0.17
C PHE A 33 3.02 -14.14 1.26
N VAL A 34 2.52 -14.87 2.27
CA VAL A 34 2.67 -14.52 3.70
C VAL A 34 4.15 -14.21 4.02
N GLY A 35 4.37 -13.07 4.69
CA GLY A 35 5.69 -12.57 5.06
C GLY A 35 6.46 -11.90 3.92
N GLN A 36 5.92 -11.85 2.71
CA GLN A 36 6.55 -11.24 1.53
C GLN A 36 5.90 -9.90 1.17
N GLU A 37 6.66 -9.05 0.47
CA GLU A 37 6.12 -7.85 -0.15
C GLU A 37 5.47 -8.16 -1.50
N VAL A 38 4.25 -7.66 -1.69
CA VAL A 38 3.44 -7.84 -2.90
C VAL A 38 2.95 -6.49 -3.40
N ALA A 39 2.63 -6.44 -4.70
CA ALA A 39 1.81 -5.37 -5.25
C ALA A 39 0.39 -5.87 -5.47
N ALA A 40 -0.61 -5.04 -5.19
CA ALA A 40 -2.01 -5.37 -5.45
C ALA A 40 -2.78 -4.14 -5.95
N CYS A 41 -3.75 -4.37 -6.82
CA CYS A 41 -4.67 -3.34 -7.31
C CYS A 41 -6.10 -3.70 -6.92
N GLY A 42 -6.86 -2.74 -6.38
CA GLY A 42 -8.23 -2.99 -6.01
C GLY A 42 -9.08 -1.73 -5.85
N LEU A 43 -10.39 -1.90 -6.02
CA LEU A 43 -11.41 -0.91 -5.69
C LEU A 43 -11.53 -0.81 -4.16
N VAL A 44 -11.47 0.39 -3.61
CA VAL A 44 -11.77 0.65 -2.20
C VAL A 44 -13.27 0.49 -2.00
N ILE A 45 -13.68 -0.54 -1.27
CA ILE A 45 -15.10 -0.83 -1.00
C ILE A 45 -15.53 -0.49 0.43
N GLU A 46 -14.58 -0.36 1.36
CA GLU A 46 -14.83 0.05 2.74
C GLU A 46 -13.61 0.79 3.30
N GLN A 47 -13.83 1.75 4.20
CA GLN A 47 -12.76 2.52 4.84
C GLN A 47 -13.09 2.90 6.28
N ARG A 48 -12.11 2.78 7.18
CA ARG A 48 -12.25 3.17 8.60
C ARG A 48 -10.99 3.88 9.08
N ILE A 49 -11.15 4.94 9.86
CA ILE A 49 -10.03 5.67 10.48
C ILE A 49 -10.05 5.34 11.97
N HIS A 50 -8.89 4.95 12.49
CA HIS A 50 -8.67 4.65 13.90
C HIS A 50 -7.50 5.47 14.43
N HIS A 51 -7.41 5.62 15.74
CA HIS A 51 -6.24 6.20 16.40
C HIS A 51 -5.45 5.09 17.09
N GLN A 52 -4.13 5.10 16.91
CA GLN A 52 -3.23 4.22 17.64
C GLN A 52 -3.21 4.58 19.13
N ILE A 53 -2.61 3.72 19.96
CA ILE A 53 -2.39 4.02 21.39
C ILE A 53 -1.57 5.32 21.56
N THR A 54 -0.68 5.64 20.60
CA THR A 54 0.09 6.89 20.56
C THR A 54 -0.76 8.12 20.20
N GLY A 55 -2.03 7.95 19.84
CA GLY A 55 -2.94 9.00 19.38
C GLY A 55 -2.79 9.33 17.89
N GLU A 56 -1.85 8.72 17.17
CA GLU A 56 -1.67 8.98 15.75
C GLU A 56 -2.76 8.26 14.91
N PRO A 57 -3.36 8.93 13.91
CA PRO A 57 -4.38 8.31 13.09
C PRO A 57 -3.76 7.26 12.16
N MET A 58 -4.46 6.14 11.99
CA MET A 58 -4.20 5.10 11.00
C MET A 58 -5.49 4.77 10.24
N LYS A 59 -5.38 4.11 9.10
CA LYS A 59 -6.53 3.83 8.24
C LYS A 59 -6.59 2.36 7.84
N PHE A 60 -7.76 1.76 7.97
CA PHE A 60 -8.09 0.45 7.41
C PHE A 60 -8.86 0.65 6.12
N LEU A 61 -8.54 -0.13 5.09
CA LEU A 61 -9.28 -0.18 3.84
C LEU A 61 -9.59 -1.63 3.49
N THR A 62 -10.76 -1.89 2.94
CA THR A 62 -11.02 -3.13 2.21
C THR A 62 -10.88 -2.88 0.72
N LEU A 63 -9.98 -3.63 0.09
CA LEU A 63 -9.79 -3.62 -1.36
C LEU A 63 -10.49 -4.82 -2.00
N ALA A 64 -11.13 -4.61 -3.15
CA ALA A 64 -11.75 -5.64 -3.94
C ALA A 64 -11.15 -5.69 -5.35
N ASP A 65 -10.88 -6.89 -5.83
CA ASP A 65 -10.68 -7.16 -7.25
C ASP A 65 -11.70 -8.21 -7.73
N ARG A 66 -11.55 -8.69 -8.96
CA ARG A 66 -12.46 -9.70 -9.52
C ARG A 66 -12.37 -11.08 -8.84
N THR A 67 -11.33 -11.33 -8.03
CA THR A 67 -11.01 -12.62 -7.41
C THR A 67 -11.34 -12.66 -5.91
N GLY A 68 -11.50 -11.51 -5.26
CA GLY A 68 -11.92 -11.45 -3.87
C GLY A 68 -11.82 -10.07 -3.24
N ILE A 69 -11.91 -10.07 -1.91
CA ILE A 69 -11.73 -8.89 -1.06
C ILE A 69 -10.60 -9.14 -0.06
N VAL A 70 -9.88 -8.09 0.31
CA VAL A 70 -8.79 -8.16 1.28
C VAL A 70 -8.79 -6.92 2.17
N GLU A 71 -8.55 -7.13 3.46
CA GLU A 71 -8.36 -6.04 4.42
C GLU A 71 -6.91 -5.55 4.39
N THR A 72 -6.75 -4.23 4.46
CA THR A 72 -5.45 -3.57 4.32
C THR A 72 -5.33 -2.48 5.37
N GLU A 73 -4.10 -2.24 5.82
CA GLU A 73 -3.80 -1.41 6.98
C GLU A 73 -2.74 -0.38 6.62
N LEU A 74 -3.05 0.90 6.82
CA LEU A 74 -2.12 2.01 6.71
C LEU A 74 -1.83 2.53 8.11
N PHE A 75 -0.71 2.08 8.69
CA PHE A 75 -0.21 2.63 9.95
C PHE A 75 0.10 4.13 9.83
N ALA A 76 0.24 4.80 10.97
CA ALA A 76 0.29 6.27 11.02
C ALA A 76 1.31 6.91 10.09
N SER A 77 2.51 6.34 9.96
CA SER A 77 3.52 6.83 9.01
C SER A 77 3.05 6.70 7.55
N THR A 78 2.58 5.54 7.14
CA THR A 78 2.03 5.29 5.81
C THR A 78 0.79 6.15 5.54
N TYR A 79 -0.11 6.27 6.52
CA TYR A 79 -1.33 7.07 6.39
C TYR A 79 -1.01 8.56 6.22
N ARG A 80 -0.03 9.10 6.95
CA ARG A 80 0.45 10.48 6.72
C ARG A 80 0.95 10.69 5.30
N SER A 81 1.72 9.74 4.76
CA SER A 81 2.33 9.88 3.44
C SER A 81 1.35 9.63 2.29
N TYR A 82 0.40 8.70 2.44
CA TYR A 82 -0.43 8.20 1.35
C TYR A 82 -1.94 8.32 1.58
N GLY A 83 -2.37 8.84 2.73
CA GLY A 83 -3.79 8.97 3.09
C GLY A 83 -4.60 9.76 2.06
N LEU A 84 -4.02 10.80 1.46
CA LEU A 84 -4.67 11.56 0.39
C LEU A 84 -4.98 10.71 -0.85
N ALA A 85 -4.11 9.75 -1.20
CA ALA A 85 -4.34 8.86 -2.33
C ALA A 85 -5.60 8.01 -2.11
N THR A 86 -5.83 7.58 -0.86
CA THR A 86 -6.98 6.74 -0.48
C THR A 86 -8.33 7.46 -0.55
N VAL A 87 -8.33 8.78 -0.67
CA VAL A 87 -9.54 9.60 -0.89
C VAL A 87 -9.66 10.01 -2.36
N ARG A 88 -8.52 10.27 -3.00
CA ARG A 88 -8.45 10.79 -4.37
C ARG A 88 -8.79 9.74 -5.43
N TYR A 89 -8.48 8.47 -5.18
CA TYR A 89 -8.63 7.40 -6.16
C TYR A 89 -9.56 6.30 -5.63
N PRO A 90 -10.64 5.95 -6.36
CA PRO A 90 -11.51 4.84 -5.96
C PRO A 90 -10.80 3.49 -6.13
N VAL A 91 -9.88 3.38 -7.09
CA VAL A 91 -9.02 2.21 -7.29
C VAL A 91 -7.61 2.59 -6.88
N LEU A 92 -6.96 1.75 -6.08
CA LEU A 92 -5.61 1.94 -5.59
C LEU A 92 -4.70 0.82 -6.09
N GLU A 93 -3.47 1.18 -6.43
CA GLU A 93 -2.34 0.25 -6.40
C GLU A 93 -1.63 0.43 -5.05
N ILE A 94 -1.39 -0.68 -4.37
CA ILE A 94 -0.66 -0.72 -3.10
C ILE A 94 0.58 -1.61 -3.23
N ALA A 95 1.62 -1.25 -2.49
CA ALA A 95 2.71 -2.16 -2.14
C ALA A 95 2.60 -2.46 -0.65
N ALA A 96 2.58 -3.74 -0.28
CA ALA A 96 2.26 -4.18 1.06
C ALA A 96 2.96 -5.50 1.43
N THR A 97 3.17 -5.72 2.72
CA THR A 97 3.52 -7.05 3.26
C THR A 97 2.25 -7.83 3.57
N VAL A 98 2.22 -9.11 3.23
CA VAL A 98 1.13 -10.01 3.62
C VAL A 98 1.35 -10.49 5.06
N GLU A 99 0.45 -10.12 5.95
CA GLU A 99 0.52 -10.45 7.38
C GLU A 99 -0.57 -11.48 7.72
N THR A 100 -0.22 -12.54 8.47
CA THR A 100 -1.22 -13.51 8.95
C THR A 100 -1.99 -12.92 10.12
N PHE A 101 -3.28 -13.24 10.21
CA PHE A 101 -4.02 -12.98 11.44
C PHE A 101 -3.46 -13.79 12.61
N GLU A 102 -3.56 -13.26 13.83
CA GLU A 102 -3.07 -13.92 15.04
C GLU A 102 -3.68 -15.32 15.25
N ASN A 103 -4.92 -15.52 14.81
CA ASN A 103 -5.61 -16.82 14.87
C ASN A 103 -5.14 -17.82 13.78
N GLY A 104 -4.21 -17.44 12.92
CA GLY A 104 -3.71 -18.24 11.80
C GLY A 104 -4.70 -18.44 10.65
N ARG A 105 -5.85 -17.77 10.67
CA ARG A 105 -6.96 -18.00 9.72
C ARG A 105 -7.23 -16.75 8.89
N GLY A 106 -6.47 -16.59 7.81
CA GLY A 106 -6.57 -15.46 6.89
C GLY A 106 -5.38 -14.53 7.00
N PHE A 107 -5.44 -13.43 6.27
CA PHE A 107 -4.36 -12.46 6.17
C PHE A 107 -4.89 -11.04 5.94
N SER A 108 -4.10 -10.04 6.31
CA SER A 108 -4.25 -8.64 5.87
C SER A 108 -3.02 -8.18 5.10
N LEU A 109 -3.14 -7.01 4.48
CA LEU A 109 -2.04 -6.34 3.80
C LEU A 109 -1.58 -5.13 4.62
N ARG A 110 -0.38 -5.19 5.18
CA ARG A 110 0.28 -4.04 5.78
C ARG A 110 0.85 -3.15 4.69
N VAL A 111 0.22 -2.00 4.46
CA VAL A 111 0.54 -1.11 3.35
C VAL A 111 1.78 -0.27 3.65
N HIS A 112 2.70 -0.25 2.69
CA HIS A 112 3.89 0.61 2.69
C HIS A 112 3.76 1.78 1.72
N ARG A 113 2.99 1.60 0.65
CA ARG A 113 2.70 2.62 -0.37
C ARG A 113 1.30 2.44 -0.93
N ALA A 114 0.60 3.56 -1.18
CA ALA A 114 -0.65 3.57 -1.93
C ALA A 114 -0.67 4.69 -2.97
N GLY A 115 -1.24 4.43 -4.14
CA GLY A 115 -1.29 5.41 -5.22
C GLY A 115 -2.26 5.05 -6.35
N LYS A 116 -2.26 5.89 -7.39
CA LYS A 116 -3.00 5.62 -8.62
C LYS A 116 -2.45 4.34 -9.28
N PRO A 117 -3.31 3.44 -9.79
CA PRO A 117 -2.88 2.33 -10.63
C PRO A 117 -2.06 2.80 -11.82
N ARG A 118 -0.99 2.07 -12.13
CA ARG A 118 -0.17 2.30 -13.32
C ARG A 118 -0.96 1.92 -14.56
N THR A 119 -0.88 2.73 -15.62
CA THR A 119 -1.31 2.33 -16.96
C THR A 119 -0.24 1.43 -17.53
N GLN A 120 -0.59 0.22 -17.96
CA GLN A 120 0.29 -0.59 -18.82
C GLN A 120 0.34 0.03 -20.22
#